data_AF-A0A3R7E324-F1
#
_entry.id   AF-A0A3R7E324-F1
#
_cell.length_a   1.000
_cell.length_b   1.000
_cell.length_c   1.000
_cell.angle_alpha   90.00
_cell.angle_beta   90.00
_cell.angle_gamma   90.00
#
_symmetry.space_group_name_H-M   'P 1'
#
loop_
_entity.id
_entity.type
_entity.pdbx_description
1 polymer ?
#
loop_
_entity_poly.entity_id
_entity_poly.type
_entity_poly.pdbx_seq_one_letter_code
_entity_poly.pdbx_strand_id
1 'polypeptide(L)'
;MLKNSQLTKIQLETLLIDVLAEKISGKRIVYEKKAKMRLIKSGVSRGSFNRTLAQARTNVIKSIYTVILLGYLGILDTPNLEPYIEIANRIRDYMKAYQAFWKEEIKTKEHLKVLQILQQNLESELSNLSKQRSMSKKL
;
A
#
# COMPACT_ATOMS: atom_id res chain seq x y z
N MET A 1 -2.83 5.33 -5.41
CA MET A 1 -1.92 4.15 -5.31
C MET A 1 -2.55 2.86 -5.84
N LEU A 2 -3.66 2.37 -5.28
CA LEU A 2 -4.25 1.06 -5.67
C LEU A 2 -4.47 0.88 -7.19
N LYS A 3 -4.97 1.93 -7.88
CA LYS A 3 -5.21 1.91 -9.33
C LYS A 3 -3.97 1.63 -10.20
N ASN A 4 -2.76 1.87 -9.66
CA ASN A 4 -1.49 1.70 -10.37
C ASN A 4 -0.69 0.51 -9.82
N SER A 5 -1.32 -0.37 -9.04
CA SER A 5 -0.67 -1.54 -8.44
C SER A 5 -1.15 -2.83 -9.10
N GLN A 6 -0.46 -3.93 -8.84
CA GLN A 6 -0.86 -5.27 -9.29
C GLN A 6 -1.97 -5.90 -8.43
N LEU A 7 -2.59 -5.14 -7.52
CA LEU A 7 -3.66 -5.61 -6.65
C LEU A 7 -5.00 -4.99 -7.03
N THR A 8 -6.04 -5.81 -7.11
CA THR A 8 -7.43 -5.32 -7.15
C THR A 8 -7.88 -4.91 -5.74
N LYS A 9 -8.96 -4.12 -5.66
CA LYS A 9 -9.58 -3.75 -4.36
C LYS A 9 -9.93 -4.99 -3.52
N ILE A 10 -10.45 -6.02 -4.17
CA ILE A 10 -10.84 -7.29 -3.55
C ILE A 10 -9.61 -8.07 -3.03
N GLN A 11 -8.51 -8.07 -3.78
CA GLN A 11 -7.25 -8.69 -3.36
C GLN A 11 -6.62 -7.96 -2.17
N LEU A 12 -6.58 -6.62 -2.21
CA LEU A 12 -6.08 -5.80 -1.11
C LEU A 12 -6.90 -6.03 0.17
N GLU A 13 -8.22 -5.96 0.08
CA GLU A 13 -9.12 -6.22 1.21
C GLU A 13 -8.87 -7.59 1.84
N THR A 14 -8.76 -8.63 1.00
CA THR A 14 -8.52 -10.01 1.45
C THR A 14 -7.15 -10.15 2.13
N LEU A 15 -6.11 -9.51 1.58
CA LEU A 15 -4.77 -9.49 2.14
C LEU A 15 -4.73 -8.78 3.50
N LEU A 16 -5.40 -7.62 3.63
CA LEU A 16 -5.49 -6.88 4.88
C LEU A 16 -6.20 -7.67 5.97
N ILE A 17 -7.31 -8.33 5.65
CA ILE A 17 -8.00 -9.22 6.59
C ILE A 17 -7.04 -10.32 7.07
N ASP A 18 -6.32 -10.96 6.15
CA ASP A 18 -5.41 -12.05 6.52
C ASP A 18 -4.29 -11.61 7.47
N VAL A 19 -3.70 -10.43 7.21
CA VAL A 19 -2.60 -9.85 8.00
C VAL A 19 -3.08 -9.28 9.35
N LEU A 20 -4.26 -8.64 9.39
CA LEU A 20 -4.71 -7.89 10.56
C LEU A 20 -5.61 -8.69 11.50
N ALA A 21 -6.39 -9.66 11.00
CA ALA A 21 -7.40 -10.35 11.79
C ALA A 21 -6.82 -11.00 13.06
N GLU A 22 -5.68 -11.68 12.93
CA GLU A 22 -5.02 -12.33 14.07
C GLU A 22 -4.31 -11.31 14.98
N LYS A 23 -3.73 -10.26 14.37
CA LYS A 23 -3.01 -9.20 15.09
C LYS A 23 -3.95 -8.40 16.00
N ILE A 24 -5.16 -8.12 15.53
CA ILE A 24 -6.20 -7.42 16.28
C ILE A 24 -6.85 -8.36 17.31
N SER A 25 -7.12 -9.61 16.94
CA SER A 25 -7.83 -10.53 17.82
C SER A 25 -6.96 -11.14 18.92
N GLY A 26 -5.63 -11.03 18.84
CA GLY A 26 -4.69 -11.64 19.77
C GLY A 26 -4.69 -13.18 19.76
N LYS A 27 -5.34 -13.80 18.77
CA LYS A 27 -5.47 -15.25 18.62
C LYS A 27 -5.59 -15.65 17.16
N ARG A 28 -5.30 -16.91 16.88
CA ARG A 28 -5.43 -17.49 15.54
C ARG A 28 -6.90 -17.48 15.10
N ILE A 29 -7.15 -17.03 13.88
CA ILE A 29 -8.49 -16.98 13.29
C ILE A 29 -8.55 -17.93 12.10
N VAL A 30 -9.50 -18.87 12.14
CA VAL A 30 -9.71 -19.79 11.02
C VAL A 30 -10.18 -19.04 9.77
N TYR A 31 -9.76 -19.51 8.59
CA TYR A 31 -10.06 -18.86 7.30
C TYR A 31 -11.55 -18.68 7.02
N GLU A 32 -12.41 -19.54 7.56
CA GLU A 32 -13.85 -19.37 7.44
C GLU A 32 -14.34 -18.10 8.13
N LYS A 33 -13.82 -17.79 9.33
CA LYS A 33 -14.11 -16.54 10.03
C LYS A 33 -13.50 -15.34 9.29
N LYS A 34 -12.28 -15.47 8.76
CA LYS A 34 -11.66 -14.43 7.92
C LYS A 34 -12.50 -14.15 6.67
N ALA A 35 -13.06 -15.18 6.03
CA ALA A 35 -13.92 -15.04 4.86
C ALA A 35 -15.22 -14.26 5.16
N LYS A 36 -15.72 -14.34 6.39
CA LYS A 36 -16.87 -13.56 6.87
C LYS A 36 -16.54 -12.11 7.20
N MET A 37 -15.27 -11.74 7.31
CA MET A 37 -14.83 -10.35 7.52
C MET A 37 -14.78 -9.51 6.23
N ARG A 38 -15.03 -10.12 5.06
CA ARG A 38 -15.15 -9.38 3.81
C ARG A 38 -16.31 -8.37 3.89
N LEU A 39 -16.12 -7.18 3.32
CA LEU A 39 -17.06 -6.05 3.40
C LEU A 39 -18.41 -6.31 2.73
N ILE A 40 -18.50 -7.31 1.86
CA ILE A 40 -19.79 -7.74 1.30
C ILE A 40 -20.68 -8.30 2.42
N LYS A 41 -21.97 -7.93 2.43
CA LYS A 41 -22.91 -8.14 3.55
C LYS A 41 -22.92 -9.57 4.13
N SER A 42 -22.77 -10.61 3.32
CA SER A 42 -22.78 -12.02 3.74
C SER A 42 -21.38 -12.65 3.89
N GLY A 43 -20.32 -11.86 3.71
CA GLY A 43 -18.97 -12.33 3.50
C GLY A 43 -18.84 -13.16 2.22
N VAL A 44 -17.78 -13.97 2.14
CA VAL A 44 -17.58 -14.92 1.03
C VAL A 44 -17.39 -16.34 1.57
N SER A 45 -17.43 -17.33 0.68
CA SER A 45 -17.07 -18.69 1.05
C SER A 45 -15.57 -18.80 1.36
N ARG A 46 -15.19 -19.76 2.21
CA ARG A 46 -13.78 -20.06 2.51
C ARG A 46 -12.95 -20.29 1.24
N GLY A 47 -13.50 -21.01 0.26
CA GLY A 47 -12.83 -21.27 -1.02
C GLY A 47 -12.60 -20.00 -1.84
N SER A 48 -13.60 -19.10 -1.90
CA SER A 48 -13.48 -17.81 -2.60
C SER A 48 -12.44 -16.90 -1.96
N PHE A 49 -12.44 -16.83 -0.62
CA PHE A 49 -11.44 -16.09 0.15
C PHE A 49 -10.03 -16.61 -0.13
N ASN A 50 -9.82 -17.92 -0.02
CA ASN A 50 -8.50 -18.54 -0.19
C ASN A 50 -7.95 -18.35 -1.62
N ARG A 51 -8.80 -18.48 -2.65
CA ARG A 51 -8.38 -18.20 -4.03
C ARG A 51 -7.96 -16.75 -4.22
N THR A 52 -8.74 -15.82 -3.70
CA THR A 52 -8.42 -14.38 -3.77
C THR A 52 -7.12 -14.06 -3.03
N LEU A 53 -6.91 -14.65 -1.85
CA LEU A 53 -5.70 -14.47 -1.06
C LEU A 53 -4.47 -15.04 -1.77
N ALA A 54 -4.59 -16.23 -2.38
CA ALA A 54 -3.51 -16.82 -3.17
C ALA A 54 -3.15 -15.92 -4.37
N GLN A 55 -4.13 -15.39 -5.09
CA GLN A 55 -3.88 -14.44 -6.18
C GLN A 55 -3.20 -13.16 -5.69
N ALA A 56 -3.66 -12.58 -4.58
CA ALA A 56 -3.05 -11.39 -3.98
C ALA A 56 -1.57 -11.64 -3.63
N ARG A 57 -1.27 -12.76 -2.97
CA ARG A 57 0.11 -13.15 -2.60
C ARG A 57 0.99 -13.36 -3.83
N THR A 58 0.48 -14.06 -4.85
CA THR A 58 1.21 -14.25 -6.12
C THR A 58 1.54 -12.92 -6.79
N ASN A 59 0.60 -11.97 -6.83
CA ASN A 59 0.83 -10.66 -7.44
C ASN A 59 1.85 -9.83 -6.65
N VAL A 60 1.83 -9.89 -5.32
CA VAL A 60 2.84 -9.26 -4.46
C VAL A 60 4.22 -9.86 -4.71
N ILE A 61 4.35 -11.19 -4.68
CA ILE A 61 5.62 -11.88 -4.91
C ILE A 61 6.17 -11.50 -6.30
N LYS A 62 5.36 -11.61 -7.35
CA LYS A 62 5.78 -11.22 -8.71
C LYS A 62 6.26 -9.79 -8.77
N SER A 63 5.56 -8.86 -8.13
CA SER A 63 5.94 -7.44 -8.09
C SER A 63 7.29 -7.22 -7.39
N ILE A 64 7.56 -7.94 -6.29
CA ILE A 64 8.86 -7.91 -5.60
C ILE A 64 9.96 -8.43 -6.52
N TYR A 65 9.76 -9.58 -7.16
CA TYR A 65 10.73 -10.14 -8.11
C TYR A 65 10.94 -9.25 -9.33
N THR A 66 9.92 -8.52 -9.79
CA THR A 66 10.09 -7.50 -10.84
C THR A 66 11.03 -6.39 -10.39
N VAL A 67 10.84 -5.84 -9.17
CA VAL A 67 11.75 -4.82 -8.64
C VAL A 67 13.18 -5.35 -8.51
N ILE A 68 13.36 -6.55 -7.96
CA ILE A 68 14.69 -7.19 -7.86
C ILE A 68 15.32 -7.37 -9.24
N LEU A 69 14.57 -7.87 -10.22
CA LEU A 69 15.06 -8.08 -11.58
C LEU A 69 15.48 -6.76 -12.24
N LEU A 70 14.69 -5.70 -12.10
CA LEU A 70 15.05 -4.37 -12.62
C LEU A 70 16.33 -3.84 -11.97
N GLY A 71 16.53 -4.09 -10.68
CA GLY A 71 17.76 -3.73 -9.98
C GLY A 71 18.97 -4.53 -10.48
N TYR A 72 18.80 -5.84 -10.65
CA TYR A 72 19.84 -6.71 -11.21
C TYR A 72 20.26 -6.30 -12.63
N LEU A 73 19.33 -5.81 -13.44
CA LEU A 73 19.59 -5.31 -14.80
C LEU A 73 20.17 -3.88 -14.84
N GLY A 74 20.39 -3.23 -13.69
CA GLY A 74 20.87 -1.84 -13.60
C GLY A 74 19.86 -0.78 -14.06
N ILE A 75 18.59 -1.15 -14.31
CA ILE A 75 17.54 -0.21 -14.75
C ILE A 75 17.17 0.74 -13.61
N LEU A 76 17.24 0.25 -12.37
CA LEU A 76 16.96 1.06 -11.18
C LEU A 76 18.06 2.11 -10.89
N ASP A 77 19.24 1.99 -11.51
CA ASP A 77 20.34 2.96 -11.37
C ASP A 77 20.16 4.19 -12.29
N THR A 78 19.11 4.20 -13.11
CA THR A 78 18.79 5.35 -13.96
C THR A 78 18.04 6.44 -13.16
N PRO A 79 18.24 7.74 -13.48
CA PRO A 79 17.53 8.84 -12.81
C PRO A 79 16.00 8.75 -12.89
N ASN A 80 15.48 7.91 -13.79
CA ASN A 80 14.05 7.71 -13.98
C ASN A 80 13.35 7.09 -12.75
N LEU A 81 14.10 6.42 -11.87
CA LEU A 81 13.53 5.84 -10.64
C LEU A 81 13.51 6.80 -9.46
N GLU A 82 14.36 7.82 -9.47
CA GLU A 82 14.54 8.78 -8.38
C GLU A 82 13.21 9.37 -7.87
N PRO A 83 12.24 9.76 -8.74
CA PRO A 83 10.94 10.25 -8.27
C PRO A 83 10.12 9.22 -7.48
N TYR A 84 10.26 7.93 -7.78
CA TYR A 84 9.57 6.85 -7.06
C TYR A 84 10.22 6.57 -5.70
N ILE A 85 11.54 6.74 -5.58
CA ILE A 85 12.26 6.62 -4.31
C ILE A 85 11.95 7.82 -3.42
N GLU A 86 11.99 9.03 -3.97
CA GLU A 86 11.68 10.26 -3.24
C GLU A 86 10.29 10.20 -2.62
N ILE A 87 9.27 9.82 -3.41
CA ILE A 87 7.91 9.73 -2.90
C ILE A 87 7.76 8.63 -1.83
N ALA A 88 8.49 7.52 -1.94
CA ALA A 88 8.49 6.47 -0.93
C ALA A 88 9.08 6.98 0.40
N ASN A 89 10.14 7.79 0.35
CA ASN A 89 10.70 8.45 1.52
C ASN A 89 9.75 9.48 2.12
N ARG A 90 9.10 10.32 1.30
CA ARG A 90 8.09 11.29 1.78
C ARG A 90 6.90 10.61 2.44
N ILE A 91 6.41 9.49 1.89
CA ILE A 91 5.37 8.67 2.53
C ILE A 91 5.84 8.17 3.90
N ARG A 92 7.09 7.69 3.99
CA ARG A 92 7.66 7.24 5.27
C ARG A 92 7.70 8.38 6.30
N ASP A 93 8.11 9.57 5.89
CA ASP A 93 8.21 10.70 6.80
C ASP A 93 6.84 11.23 7.23
N TYR A 94 5.86 11.27 6.33
CA TYR A 94 4.46 11.50 6.69
C TYR A 94 3.95 10.47 7.70
N MET A 95 4.26 9.19 7.52
CA MET A 95 3.86 8.14 8.47
C MET A 95 4.51 8.33 9.85
N LYS A 96 5.77 8.77 9.92
CA LYS A 96 6.44 9.10 11.19
C LYS A 96 5.77 10.31 11.86
N ALA A 97 5.51 11.38 11.11
CA ALA A 97 4.84 12.57 11.62
C ALA A 97 3.42 12.24 12.14
N TYR A 98 2.69 11.42 11.39
CA TYR A 98 1.38 10.93 11.79
C TYR A 98 1.44 10.09 13.07
N GLN A 99 2.41 9.16 13.18
CA GLN A 99 2.58 8.36 14.39
C GLN A 99 2.96 9.20 15.63
N ALA A 100 3.82 10.20 15.46
CA ALA A 100 4.17 11.15 16.53
C ALA A 100 2.92 11.90 17.01
N PHE A 101 2.15 12.47 16.08
CA PHE A 101 0.90 13.17 16.37
C PHE A 101 -0.14 12.28 17.08
N TRP A 102 -0.24 11.00 16.73
CA TRP A 102 -1.17 10.08 17.40
C TRP A 102 -0.77 9.71 18.83
N LYS A 103 0.52 9.82 19.18
CA LYS A 103 1.05 9.53 20.52
C LYS A 103 1.03 10.74 21.44
N GLU A 104 0.89 11.95 20.91
CA GLU A 104 0.78 13.17 21.72
C GLU A 104 -0.58 13.25 22.41
N GLU A 105 -0.57 13.52 23.72
CA GLU A 105 -1.77 13.70 24.53
C GLU A 105 -2.51 15.00 24.17
N ILE A 106 -1.77 16.04 23.75
CA ILE A 106 -2.31 17.36 23.38
C ILE A 106 -2.15 17.57 21.87
N LYS A 107 -3.25 17.44 21.14
CA LYS A 107 -3.29 17.63 19.68
C LYS A 107 -3.60 19.08 19.35
N THR A 108 -2.62 19.86 18.91
CA THR A 108 -2.88 21.26 18.51
C THR A 108 -3.40 21.38 17.09
N LYS A 109 -4.11 22.50 16.81
CA LYS A 109 -4.61 22.81 15.47
C LYS A 109 -3.47 23.02 14.46
N GLU A 110 -2.33 23.54 14.88
CA GLU A 110 -1.15 23.69 14.00
C GLU A 110 -0.66 22.32 13.52
N HIS A 111 -0.54 21.33 14.41
CA HIS A 111 -0.09 19.99 14.04
C HIS A 111 -1.02 19.33 13.02
N LEU A 112 -2.33 19.46 13.21
CA LEU A 112 -3.33 18.99 12.23
C LEU A 112 -3.17 19.67 10.87
N LYS A 113 -2.92 20.98 10.86
CA LYS A 113 -2.71 21.74 9.62
C LYS A 113 -1.44 21.31 8.89
N VAL A 114 -0.36 21.04 9.60
CA VAL A 114 0.90 20.51 9.03
C VAL A 114 0.67 19.14 8.38
N LEU A 115 -0.03 18.23 9.07
CA LEU A 115 -0.34 16.90 8.51
C LEU A 115 -1.21 17.00 7.25
N GLN A 116 -2.19 17.90 7.22
CA GLN A 116 -3.02 18.13 6.04
C GLN A 116 -2.19 18.64 4.85
N ILE A 117 -1.29 19.59 5.07
CA ILE A 117 -0.41 20.11 4.01
C ILE A 117 0.50 19.00 3.46
N LEU A 118 1.12 18.21 4.34
CA LEU A 118 1.95 17.07 3.93
C LEU A 118 1.15 16.04 3.12
N GLN A 119 -0.08 15.73 3.55
CA GLN A 119 -0.95 14.83 2.82
C GLN A 119 -1.29 15.36 1.42
N GLN A 120 -1.67 16.63 1.30
CA GLN A 120 -2.01 17.25 0.01
C GLN A 120 -0.82 17.24 -0.96
N ASN A 121 0.38 17.54 -0.46
CA ASN A 121 1.60 17.49 -1.27
C ASN A 121 1.87 16.07 -1.78
N LEU A 122 1.76 15.07 -0.91
CA LEU A 122 1.90 13.65 -1.28
C LEU A 122 0.87 13.21 -2.33
N GLU A 123 -0.39 13.63 -2.17
CA GLU A 123 -1.45 13.30 -3.13
C GLU A 123 -1.18 13.91 -4.51
N SER A 124 -0.69 15.16 -4.55
CA SER A 124 -0.32 15.85 -5.79
C SER A 124 0.84 15.14 -6.51
N GLU A 125 1.92 14.83 -5.80
CA GLU A 125 3.08 14.12 -6.35
C GLU A 125 2.71 12.72 -6.86
N LEU A 126 1.93 11.96 -6.08
CA LEU A 126 1.42 10.63 -6.49
C LEU A 126 0.57 10.71 -7.75
N SER A 127 -0.27 11.75 -7.85
CA SER A 127 -1.09 12.02 -9.04
C SER A 127 -0.21 12.28 -10.26
N ASN A 128 0.82 13.09 -10.12
CA ASN A 128 1.76 13.41 -11.20
C ASN A 128 2.53 12.18 -11.68
N LEU A 129 3.07 11.37 -10.77
CA LEU A 129 3.75 10.11 -11.12
C LEU A 129 2.81 9.14 -11.83
N SER A 130 1.55 9.03 -11.39
CA SER A 130 0.59 8.14 -12.03
C SER A 130 0.22 8.53 -13.46
N LYS A 131 0.35 9.82 -13.81
CA LYS A 131 0.10 10.33 -15.17
C LYS A 131 1.30 10.12 -16.09
N GLN A 132 2.49 9.85 -15.54
CA GLN A 132 3.70 9.59 -16.29
C GLN A 132 3.62 8.17 -16.90
N ARG A 133 2.94 8.05 -18.05
CA ARG A 133 2.64 6.78 -18.73
C ARG A 133 3.86 6.06 -19.34
N SER A 134 5.04 6.66 -19.27
CA SER A 134 6.26 6.18 -19.94
C SER A 134 7.49 6.58 -19.13
N MET A 135 8.37 5.60 -18.87
CA MET A 135 9.74 5.84 -18.37
C MET A 135 10.65 6.44 -19.44
N SER A 136 10.22 6.43 -20.70
CA SER A 136 10.88 7.15 -21.80
C SER A 136 10.36 8.59 -21.85
N LYS A 137 11.06 9.50 -21.18
CA LYS A 137 11.24 10.86 -21.72
C LYS A 137 12.61 10.88 -22.39
N LYS A 138 12.59 11.01 -23.72
CA LYS A 138 13.68 11.31 -24.67
C LYS A 138 15.11 11.08 -24.15
N LEU A 139 15.74 10.01 -24.67
CA LEU A 139 17.14 10.11 -25.10
C LEU A 139 17.30 11.32 -26.05
#